data_AF-A0AAE3EBW2-F1
#
_entry.id   AF-A0AAE3EBW2-F1
#
_cell.length_a   1.000
_cell.length_b   1.000
_cell.length_c   1.000
_cell.angle_alpha   90.00
_cell.angle_beta   90.00
_cell.angle_gamma   90.00
#
_symmetry.space_group_name_H-M   'P 1'
#
loop_
_entity.id
_entity.type
_entity.pdbx_description
1 polymer ?
#
loop_
_entity_poly.entity_id
_entity_poly.type
_entity_poly.pdbx_seq_one_letter_code
_entity_poly.pdbx_strand_id
1 'polypeptide(L)'
;MRFFSLTTTTSGSAFGNWPIIKQIAWVLGLLMQGIFIVLSGMGIRSVAACIIVFTVITKMLMLPLTIKQQKFTKVNALMTPEIQAIQKKYANKKDQASMAKMQLEQQQVYDKYGSSMSAGCLPSLIQFPILFALYPVIYDLEKYIPQLANYSESEVQAMYQFMGMDLASTPGLSFPGILIPILAALFSFLSSKLMMVNQPKMEDSPMGSSMKMMNYTMPIMSLVICFTLPAFLGLYWVVQSLVMIIQQWAINKHMEGISVEDIIKENIEKQNKKRAKKGLPPLNEKANINAKKLAQMEAKNKEEHDKKLADRDAKMKSSTDYYNAKAADPNSLAARANMVREFNERNSKKK
;
A
#
# COMPACT_ATOMS: atom_id res chain seq x y z
N MET A 1 1.65 -17.50 14.26
CA MET A 1 3.12 -17.70 14.27
C MET A 1 3.48 -19.11 13.78
N ARG A 2 3.03 -19.51 12.57
CA ARG A 2 3.33 -20.81 11.93
C ARG A 2 3.47 -20.63 10.40
N PHE A 3 4.30 -19.67 9.99
CA PHE A 3 4.56 -19.37 8.58
C PHE A 3 5.98 -19.76 8.12
N PHE A 4 6.81 -20.31 9.01
CA PHE A 4 8.21 -20.69 8.74
C PHE A 4 8.51 -22.08 9.31
N SER A 5 7.91 -23.11 8.72
CA SER A 5 8.43 -24.48 8.84
C SER A 5 8.61 -24.99 7.41
N LEU A 6 9.72 -24.59 6.80
CA LEU A 6 10.17 -25.09 5.51
C LEU A 6 11.26 -26.13 5.81
N THR A 7 10.85 -27.40 5.84
CA THR A 7 11.77 -28.53 5.76
C THR A 7 12.36 -28.60 4.35
N THR A 8 13.64 -28.93 4.28
CA THR A 8 14.63 -28.65 3.23
C THR A 8 14.53 -29.46 1.93
N THR A 9 13.35 -29.96 1.55
CA THR A 9 13.18 -30.77 0.32
C THR A 9 11.94 -30.43 -0.52
N THR A 10 11.17 -29.41 -0.15
CA THR A 10 9.89 -29.08 -0.83
C THR A 10 9.68 -27.59 -1.11
N SER A 11 10.72 -26.77 -0.98
CA SER A 11 10.59 -25.30 -1.04
C SER A 11 10.50 -24.74 -2.47
N GLY A 12 11.15 -25.36 -3.47
CA GLY A 12 11.10 -24.91 -4.87
C GLY A 12 9.77 -25.20 -5.57
N SER A 13 9.19 -26.36 -5.28
CA SER A 13 8.00 -26.90 -5.94
C SER A 13 6.68 -26.33 -5.41
N ALA A 14 6.63 -25.88 -4.15
CA ALA A 14 5.38 -25.38 -3.55
C ALA A 14 4.89 -24.06 -4.18
N PHE A 15 5.80 -23.12 -4.47
CA PHE A 15 5.44 -21.83 -5.09
C PHE A 15 5.39 -21.89 -6.63
N GLY A 16 6.23 -22.73 -7.25
CA GLY A 16 6.27 -22.89 -8.71
C GLY A 16 5.03 -23.54 -9.33
N ASN A 17 4.22 -24.24 -8.53
CA ASN A 17 3.00 -24.91 -9.00
C ASN A 17 1.78 -24.00 -9.10
N TRP A 18 1.86 -22.74 -8.66
CA TRP A 18 0.74 -21.81 -8.81
C TRP A 18 0.62 -21.34 -10.27
N PRO A 19 -0.57 -21.38 -10.91
CA PRO A 19 -0.69 -21.13 -12.35
C PRO A 19 -0.08 -19.81 -12.84
N ILE A 20 -0.25 -18.74 -12.04
CA ILE A 20 0.30 -17.40 -12.35
C ILE A 20 1.82 -17.38 -12.18
N ILE A 21 2.34 -17.96 -11.09
CA ILE A 21 3.78 -18.03 -10.83
C ILE A 21 4.49 -18.88 -11.89
N LYS A 22 3.87 -19.97 -12.34
CA LYS A 22 4.41 -20.85 -13.38
C LYS A 22 4.61 -20.11 -14.71
N GLN A 23 3.62 -19.32 -15.14
CA GLN A 23 3.72 -18.52 -16.36
C GLN A 23 4.82 -17.46 -16.25
N ILE A 24 4.90 -16.78 -15.10
CA ILE A 24 5.93 -15.77 -14.85
C ILE A 24 7.31 -16.44 -14.82
N ALA A 25 7.47 -17.55 -14.11
CA ALA A 25 8.72 -18.31 -14.02
C ALA A 25 9.18 -18.80 -15.40
N TRP A 26 8.26 -19.20 -16.28
CA TRP A 26 8.61 -19.57 -17.66
C TRP A 26 9.17 -18.39 -18.45
N VAL A 27 8.51 -17.22 -18.39
CA VAL A 27 9.00 -16.00 -19.08
C VAL A 27 10.34 -15.54 -18.51
N LEU A 28 10.49 -15.54 -17.18
CA LEU A 28 11.75 -15.19 -16.53
C LEU A 28 12.86 -16.22 -16.82
N GLY A 29 12.50 -17.50 -16.96
CA GLY A 29 13.39 -18.57 -17.37
C GLY A 29 13.93 -18.37 -18.78
N LEU A 30 13.08 -17.99 -19.75
CA LEU A 30 13.53 -17.63 -21.11
C LEU A 30 14.50 -16.44 -21.10
N LEU A 31 14.22 -15.44 -20.26
CA LEU A 31 15.13 -14.30 -20.11
C LEU A 31 16.48 -14.76 -19.52
N MET A 32 16.47 -15.57 -18.47
CA MET A 32 17.67 -16.13 -17.85
C MET A 32 18.47 -16.98 -18.85
N GLN A 33 17.80 -17.81 -19.63
CA GLN A 33 18.39 -18.63 -20.68
C GLN A 33 19.08 -17.76 -21.74
N GLY A 34 18.39 -16.72 -22.24
CA GLY A 34 18.96 -15.79 -23.21
C GLY A 34 20.22 -15.10 -22.68
N ILE A 35 20.18 -14.65 -21.42
CA ILE A 35 21.34 -14.08 -20.74
C ILE A 35 22.49 -15.07 -20.66
N PHE A 36 22.21 -16.32 -20.25
CA PHE A 36 23.22 -17.36 -20.13
C PHE A 36 23.89 -17.69 -21.46
N ILE A 37 23.13 -17.76 -22.56
CA ILE A 37 23.68 -18.00 -23.91
C ILE A 37 24.63 -16.87 -24.31
N VAL A 38 24.21 -15.61 -24.13
CA VAL A 38 25.04 -14.45 -24.48
C VAL A 38 26.32 -14.43 -23.65
N LEU A 39 26.23 -14.62 -22.33
CA LEU A 39 27.39 -14.63 -21.45
C LEU A 39 28.33 -15.81 -21.74
N SER A 40 27.77 -17.00 -21.99
CA SER A 40 28.55 -18.19 -22.36
C SER A 40 29.28 -18.00 -23.69
N GLY A 41 28.65 -17.32 -24.67
CA GLY A 41 29.28 -16.94 -25.94
C GLY A 41 30.45 -15.97 -25.76
N MET A 42 30.46 -15.19 -24.67
CA MET A 42 31.58 -14.32 -24.27
C MET A 42 32.60 -15.03 -23.37
N GLY A 43 32.45 -16.34 -23.13
CA GLY A 43 33.32 -17.13 -22.24
C GLY A 43 33.01 -17.00 -20.75
N ILE A 44 31.93 -16.29 -20.38
CA ILE A 44 31.52 -16.08 -18.98
C ILE A 44 30.45 -17.10 -18.60
N ARG A 45 30.85 -18.17 -17.91
CA ARG A 45 29.93 -19.21 -17.40
C ARG A 45 29.75 -19.08 -15.89
N SER A 46 29.02 -18.04 -15.46
CA SER A 46 28.78 -17.77 -14.04
C SER A 46 27.31 -17.47 -13.79
N VAL A 47 26.70 -18.20 -12.86
CA VAL A 47 25.34 -17.96 -12.39
C VAL A 47 25.24 -16.59 -11.73
N ALA A 48 26.28 -16.16 -11.00
CA ALA A 48 26.35 -14.82 -10.41
C ALA A 48 26.23 -13.72 -11.47
N ALA A 49 26.95 -13.85 -12.58
CA ALA A 49 26.88 -12.91 -13.69
C ALA A 49 25.49 -12.88 -14.34
N CYS A 50 24.85 -14.05 -14.49
CA CYS A 50 23.48 -14.14 -15.00
C CYS A 50 22.49 -13.40 -14.09
N ILE A 51 22.56 -13.60 -12.78
CA ILE A 51 21.71 -12.90 -11.79
C ILE A 51 21.93 -11.39 -11.87
N ILE A 52 23.18 -10.93 -11.98
CA ILE A 52 23.49 -9.50 -12.07
C ILE A 52 22.85 -8.89 -13.31
N VAL A 53 23.09 -9.48 -14.48
CA VAL A 53 22.56 -8.99 -15.77
C VAL A 53 21.04 -9.06 -15.79
N PHE A 54 20.44 -10.14 -15.29
CA PHE A 54 18.99 -10.30 -15.16
C PHE A 54 18.38 -9.18 -14.32
N THR A 55 18.99 -8.87 -13.18
CA THR A 55 18.50 -7.82 -12.28
C THR A 55 18.57 -6.45 -12.94
N VAL A 56 19.66 -6.14 -13.64
CA VAL A 56 19.79 -4.89 -14.39
C VAL A 56 18.71 -4.79 -15.48
N ILE A 57 18.55 -5.83 -16.30
CA ILE A 57 17.58 -5.82 -17.41
C ILE A 57 16.15 -5.64 -16.89
N THR A 58 15.74 -6.44 -15.90
CA THR A 58 14.38 -6.37 -15.35
C THR A 58 14.10 -4.99 -14.74
N LYS A 59 15.04 -4.40 -14.02
CA LYS A 59 14.90 -3.06 -13.45
C LYS A 59 14.89 -1.98 -14.52
N MET A 60 15.65 -2.10 -15.60
CA MET A 60 15.63 -1.16 -16.71
C MET A 60 14.31 -1.23 -17.50
N LEU A 61 13.76 -2.42 -17.69
CA LEU A 61 12.45 -2.62 -18.31
C LEU A 61 11.32 -2.02 -17.45
N MET A 62 11.44 -2.12 -16.12
CA MET A 62 10.49 -1.52 -15.18
C MET A 62 10.69 -0.02 -14.93
N LEU A 63 11.79 0.58 -15.40
CA LEU A 63 12.11 2.00 -15.20
C LEU A 63 10.96 2.97 -15.57
N PRO A 64 10.27 2.87 -16.72
CA PRO A 64 9.15 3.76 -17.04
C PRO A 64 7.98 3.63 -16.05
N LEU A 65 7.77 2.43 -15.50
CA LEU A 65 6.79 2.23 -14.44
C LEU A 65 7.24 2.88 -13.14
N THR A 66 8.52 2.71 -12.76
CA THR A 66 9.11 3.36 -11.58
C THR A 66 9.02 4.89 -11.66
N ILE A 67 9.26 5.48 -12.83
CA ILE A 67 9.08 6.93 -13.04
C ILE A 67 7.62 7.35 -12.81
N LYS A 68 6.64 6.58 -13.31
CA LYS A 68 5.21 6.84 -13.05
C LYS A 68 4.87 6.73 -11.56
N GLN A 69 5.45 5.74 -10.86
CA GLN A 69 5.29 5.58 -9.41
C GLN A 69 5.91 6.77 -8.64
N GLN A 70 7.06 7.28 -9.08
CA GLN A 70 7.71 8.45 -8.48
C GLN A 70 6.93 9.76 -8.74
N LYS A 71 6.33 9.92 -9.92
CA LYS A 71 5.37 11.02 -10.20
C LYS A 71 4.19 10.98 -9.22
N PHE A 72 3.63 9.79 -8.97
CA PHE A 72 2.56 9.62 -7.98
C PHE A 72 3.03 9.99 -6.57
N THR A 73 4.23 9.56 -6.16
CA THR A 73 4.85 9.93 -4.88
C THR A 73 4.93 11.45 -4.70
N LYS A 74 5.37 12.21 -5.71
CA LYS A 74 5.44 13.67 -5.65
C LYS A 74 4.06 14.31 -5.45
N VAL A 75 3.05 13.86 -6.21
CA VAL A 75 1.67 14.35 -6.03
C VAL A 75 1.13 13.96 -4.65
N ASN A 76 1.46 12.75 -4.18
CA ASN A 76 1.06 12.27 -2.86
C ASN A 76 1.66 13.11 -1.74
N ALA A 77 2.83 13.72 -1.93
CA ALA A 77 3.40 14.65 -0.95
C ALA A 77 2.48 15.85 -0.65
N LEU A 78 1.75 16.35 -1.65
CA LEU A 78 0.75 17.41 -1.50
C LEU A 78 -0.58 16.90 -0.92
N MET A 79 -0.99 15.68 -1.30
CA MET A 79 -2.23 15.07 -0.80
C MET A 79 -2.14 14.66 0.67
N THR A 80 -0.96 14.21 1.12
CA THR A 80 -0.73 13.67 2.46
C THR A 80 -1.20 14.61 3.59
N PRO A 81 -0.81 15.89 3.64
CA PRO A 81 -1.27 16.80 4.70
C PRO A 81 -2.80 16.99 4.70
N GLU A 82 -3.44 17.06 3.52
CA GLU A 82 -4.91 17.15 3.43
C GLU A 82 -5.57 15.87 3.95
N ILE A 83 -5.06 14.69 3.57
CA ILE A 83 -5.53 13.39 4.07
C ILE A 83 -5.35 13.27 5.57
N GLN A 84 -4.23 13.76 6.13
CA GLN A 84 -3.99 13.76 7.56
C GLN A 84 -4.95 14.69 8.32
N ALA A 85 -5.25 15.88 7.78
CA ALA A 85 -6.24 16.77 8.36
C ALA A 85 -7.63 16.10 8.43
N ILE A 86 -8.01 15.38 7.37
CA ILE A 86 -9.24 14.58 7.36
C ILE A 86 -9.16 13.47 8.41
N GLN A 87 -8.07 12.69 8.46
CA GLN A 87 -7.92 11.64 9.47
C GLN A 87 -8.01 12.19 10.90
N LYS A 88 -7.40 13.34 11.19
CA LYS A 88 -7.51 14.03 12.49
C LYS A 88 -8.93 14.50 12.79
N LYS A 89 -9.64 15.05 11.80
CA LYS A 89 -11.06 15.47 11.91
C LYS A 89 -12.00 14.32 12.31
N TYR A 90 -11.66 13.07 11.94
CA TYR A 90 -12.47 11.88 12.20
C TYR A 90 -11.86 10.91 13.23
N ALA A 91 -10.70 11.19 13.83
CA ALA A 91 -9.94 10.25 14.67
C ALA A 91 -10.75 9.64 15.84
N ASN A 92 -11.67 10.41 16.41
CA ASN A 92 -12.52 9.98 17.53
C ASN A 92 -13.91 9.49 17.12
N LYS A 93 -14.20 9.42 15.81
CA LYS A 93 -15.51 9.07 15.27
C LYS A 93 -15.47 7.67 14.67
N LYS A 94 -16.10 6.71 15.36
CA LYS A 94 -16.16 5.30 14.94
C LYS A 94 -17.50 4.90 14.32
N ASP A 95 -18.44 5.84 14.18
CA ASP A 95 -19.72 5.57 13.56
C ASP A 95 -19.57 5.28 12.06
N GLN A 96 -20.39 4.37 11.54
CA GLN A 96 -20.32 3.92 10.15
C GLN A 96 -20.52 5.08 9.16
N ALA A 97 -21.33 6.08 9.54
CA ALA A 97 -21.54 7.29 8.75
C ALA A 97 -20.29 8.17 8.68
N SER A 98 -19.60 8.39 9.80
CA SER A 98 -18.33 9.12 9.86
C SER A 98 -17.22 8.43 9.09
N MET A 99 -17.13 7.10 9.14
CA MET A 99 -16.16 6.34 8.34
C MET A 99 -16.44 6.47 6.84
N ALA A 100 -17.71 6.43 6.43
CA ALA A 100 -18.09 6.67 5.04
C ALA A 100 -17.77 8.11 4.60
N LYS A 101 -18.06 9.12 5.45
CA LYS A 101 -17.69 10.52 5.19
C LYS A 101 -16.18 10.73 5.08
N MET A 102 -15.41 10.09 5.96
CA MET A 102 -13.94 10.13 5.90
C MET A 102 -13.41 9.58 4.57
N GLN A 103 -13.94 8.44 4.09
CA GLN A 103 -13.55 7.88 2.80
C GLN A 103 -13.93 8.79 1.62
N LEU A 104 -15.10 9.44 1.69
CA LEU A 104 -15.55 10.40 0.66
C LEU A 104 -14.66 11.65 0.63
N GLU A 105 -14.36 12.26 1.78
CA GLU A 105 -13.46 13.42 1.85
C GLU A 105 -12.06 13.06 1.36
N GLN A 106 -11.53 11.89 1.73
CA GLN A 106 -10.26 11.40 1.19
C GLN A 106 -10.32 11.24 -0.32
N GLN A 107 -11.38 10.63 -0.86
CA GLN A 107 -11.58 10.49 -2.32
C GLN A 107 -11.64 11.85 -3.03
N GLN A 108 -12.26 12.86 -2.42
CA GLN A 108 -12.30 14.22 -2.98
C GLN A 108 -10.89 14.84 -3.07
N VAL A 109 -10.03 14.59 -2.08
CA VAL A 109 -8.62 14.99 -2.18
C VAL A 109 -7.97 14.28 -3.36
N TYR A 110 -8.11 12.96 -3.51
CA TYR A 110 -7.55 12.26 -4.68
C TYR A 110 -8.07 12.81 -6.02
N ASP A 111 -9.38 13.11 -6.10
CA ASP A 111 -10.00 13.70 -7.29
C ASP A 111 -9.45 15.11 -7.58
N LYS A 112 -9.21 15.95 -6.56
CA LYS A 112 -8.62 17.29 -6.72
C LYS A 112 -7.25 17.25 -7.43
N TYR A 113 -6.47 16.20 -7.18
CA TYR A 113 -5.13 16.03 -7.75
C TYR A 113 -5.10 15.08 -8.96
N GLY A 114 -6.26 14.61 -9.46
CA GLY A 114 -6.35 13.67 -10.57
C GLY A 114 -5.74 12.29 -10.29
N SER A 115 -5.58 11.94 -9.01
CA SER A 115 -4.88 10.75 -8.53
C SER A 115 -5.86 9.70 -8.01
N SER A 116 -5.37 8.52 -7.60
CA SER A 116 -6.20 7.46 -7.02
C SER A 116 -5.51 6.75 -5.86
N MET A 117 -6.31 6.24 -4.91
CA MET A 117 -5.82 5.46 -3.77
C MET A 117 -5.06 4.18 -4.18
N SER A 118 -5.42 3.59 -5.32
CA SER A 118 -4.85 2.34 -5.82
C SER A 118 -3.50 2.47 -6.52
N ALA A 119 -3.07 3.68 -6.88
CA ALA A 119 -1.81 3.86 -7.60
C ALA A 119 -0.58 3.59 -6.72
N GLY A 120 -0.73 3.65 -5.39
CA GLY A 120 0.36 3.42 -4.43
C GLY A 120 0.72 1.95 -4.16
N CYS A 121 -0.19 0.99 -4.38
CA CYS A 121 0.07 -0.44 -4.09
C CYS A 121 0.60 -1.24 -5.29
N LEU A 122 0.63 -0.63 -6.47
CA LEU A 122 1.12 -1.22 -7.71
C LEU A 122 2.56 -1.78 -7.64
N PRO A 123 3.54 -1.14 -6.96
CA PRO A 123 4.89 -1.68 -6.85
C PRO A 123 4.92 -3.03 -6.13
N SER A 124 4.17 -3.15 -5.02
CA SER A 124 4.12 -4.36 -4.21
C SER A 124 3.53 -5.54 -4.99
N LEU A 125 2.47 -5.29 -5.77
CA LEU A 125 1.82 -6.32 -6.58
C LEU A 125 2.73 -6.92 -7.64
N ILE A 126 3.69 -6.16 -8.17
CA ILE A 126 4.61 -6.65 -9.20
C ILE A 126 5.86 -7.25 -8.58
N GLN A 127 6.31 -6.74 -7.43
CA GLN A 127 7.53 -7.20 -6.78
C GLN A 127 7.39 -8.62 -6.20
N PHE A 128 6.23 -8.96 -5.60
CA PHE A 128 6.04 -10.28 -5.00
C PHE A 128 6.10 -11.43 -6.03
N PRO A 129 5.38 -11.38 -7.17
CA PRO A 129 5.44 -12.45 -8.16
C PRO A 129 6.83 -12.65 -8.76
N ILE A 130 7.62 -11.59 -8.98
CA ILE A 130 8.98 -11.69 -9.51
C ILE A 130 9.89 -12.45 -8.53
N LEU A 131 9.81 -12.14 -7.24
CA LEU A 131 10.61 -12.83 -6.22
C LEU A 131 10.29 -14.33 -6.15
N PHE A 132 9.00 -14.69 -6.12
CA PHE A 132 8.58 -16.09 -6.07
C PHE A 132 8.85 -16.85 -7.37
N ALA A 133 8.83 -16.18 -8.52
CA ALA A 133 9.14 -16.78 -9.82
C ALA A 133 10.65 -16.95 -10.06
N LEU A 134 11.49 -16.09 -9.46
CA LEU A 134 12.94 -16.19 -9.59
C LEU A 134 13.53 -17.37 -8.82
N TYR A 135 12.95 -17.70 -7.65
CA TYR A 135 13.41 -18.81 -6.82
C TYR A 135 13.51 -20.16 -7.57
N PRO A 136 12.45 -20.67 -8.24
CA PRO A 136 12.56 -21.91 -9.02
C PRO A 136 13.44 -21.76 -10.26
N VAL A 137 13.54 -20.57 -10.86
CA VAL A 137 14.36 -20.34 -12.06
C VAL A 137 15.85 -20.52 -11.77
N ILE A 138 16.30 -20.10 -10.58
CA ILE A 138 17.71 -20.26 -10.18
C ILE A 138 17.95 -21.62 -9.51
N TYR A 139 16.98 -22.14 -8.74
CA TYR A 139 17.13 -23.44 -8.07
C TYR A 139 17.11 -24.61 -9.05
N ASP A 140 16.18 -24.61 -10.02
CA ASP A 140 16.07 -25.63 -11.08
C ASP A 140 16.68 -25.11 -12.39
N LEU A 141 17.89 -24.55 -12.34
CA LEU A 141 18.48 -23.84 -13.49
C LEU A 141 18.49 -24.69 -14.78
N GLU A 142 18.79 -25.99 -14.67
CA GLU A 142 18.80 -26.94 -15.79
C GLU A 142 17.44 -27.06 -16.51
N LYS A 143 16.34 -26.93 -15.76
CA LYS A 143 14.98 -26.96 -16.31
C LYS A 143 14.69 -25.74 -17.18
N TYR A 144 15.26 -24.59 -16.84
CA TYR A 144 15.02 -23.32 -17.52
C TYR A 144 16.12 -22.98 -18.53
N ILE A 145 17.28 -23.62 -18.44
CA ILE A 145 18.42 -23.47 -19.35
C ILE A 145 18.81 -24.85 -19.88
N PRO A 146 18.07 -25.39 -20.87
CA PRO A 146 18.37 -26.69 -21.50
C PRO A 146 19.81 -26.85 -22.01
N GLN A 147 20.49 -25.75 -22.32
CA GLN A 147 21.90 -25.75 -22.74
C GLN A 147 22.84 -26.33 -21.68
N LEU A 148 22.43 -26.32 -20.41
CA LEU A 148 23.20 -26.89 -19.31
C LEU A 148 23.31 -28.42 -19.41
N ALA A 149 22.39 -29.09 -20.10
CA ALA A 149 22.45 -30.53 -20.34
C ALA A 149 23.68 -30.97 -21.18
N ASN A 150 24.38 -30.03 -21.81
CA ASN A 150 25.61 -30.30 -22.57
C ASN A 150 26.88 -30.25 -21.71
N TYR A 151 26.77 -29.93 -20.42
CA TYR A 151 27.90 -29.83 -19.48
C TYR A 151 27.82 -30.93 -18.43
N SER A 152 28.97 -31.30 -17.85
CA SER A 152 28.99 -32.25 -16.73
C SER A 152 28.45 -31.60 -15.44
N GLU A 153 27.98 -32.41 -14.50
CA GLU A 153 27.51 -31.93 -13.19
C GLU A 153 28.58 -31.08 -12.47
N SER A 154 29.86 -31.47 -12.59
CA SER A 154 30.98 -30.72 -12.01
C SER A 154 31.20 -29.35 -12.66
N GLU A 155 30.98 -29.23 -13.98
CA GLU A 155 31.05 -27.96 -14.68
C GLU A 155 29.90 -27.05 -14.27
N VAL A 156 28.68 -27.58 -14.19
CA VAL A 156 27.49 -26.82 -13.73
C VAL A 156 27.70 -26.33 -12.30
N GLN A 157 28.20 -27.18 -11.40
CA GLN A 157 28.52 -26.80 -10.02
C GLN A 157 29.58 -25.71 -9.93
N ALA A 158 30.57 -25.70 -10.83
CA ALA A 158 31.56 -24.64 -10.92
C ALA A 158 30.93 -23.30 -11.34
N MET A 159 29.85 -23.29 -12.12
CA MET A 159 29.14 -22.05 -12.50
C MET A 159 28.42 -21.38 -11.33
N TYR A 160 28.08 -22.14 -10.28
CA TYR A 160 27.49 -21.62 -9.02
C TYR A 160 28.53 -21.03 -8.07
N GLN A 161 29.82 -21.23 -8.32
CA GLN A 161 30.86 -20.66 -7.47
C GLN A 161 30.94 -19.14 -7.63
N PHE A 162 30.88 -18.44 -6.51
CA PHE A 162 31.04 -16.99 -6.44
C PHE A 162 31.88 -16.64 -5.22
N MET A 163 33.00 -15.94 -5.41
CA MET A 163 33.93 -15.59 -4.32
C MET A 163 34.45 -16.79 -3.48
N GLY A 164 34.39 -18.01 -4.01
CA GLY A 164 34.78 -19.24 -3.29
C GLY A 164 33.67 -19.86 -2.44
N MET A 165 32.42 -19.43 -2.61
CA MET A 165 31.24 -20.07 -2.03
C MET A 165 30.28 -20.56 -3.12
N ASP A 166 29.54 -21.63 -2.82
CA ASP A 166 28.46 -22.13 -3.65
C ASP A 166 27.21 -21.28 -3.45
N LEU A 167 26.74 -20.63 -4.52
CA LEU A 167 25.54 -19.81 -4.49
C LEU A 167 24.24 -20.60 -4.22
N ALA A 168 24.21 -21.91 -4.51
CA ALA A 168 23.07 -22.78 -4.22
C ALA A 168 22.98 -23.15 -2.72
N SER A 169 24.06 -22.95 -1.96
CA SER A 169 24.11 -23.22 -0.52
C SER A 169 23.65 -22.01 0.31
N THR A 170 23.19 -22.25 1.54
CA THR A 170 22.89 -21.19 2.51
C THR A 170 24.17 -20.50 3.00
N PRO A 171 24.23 -19.15 3.05
CA PRO A 171 25.42 -18.45 3.54
C PRO A 171 25.80 -18.80 4.99
N GLY A 172 27.09 -19.03 5.23
CA GLY A 172 27.66 -19.22 6.58
C GLY A 172 28.07 -17.92 7.27
N LEU A 173 28.51 -18.02 8.53
CA LEU A 173 28.99 -16.87 9.34
C LEU A 173 30.45 -16.48 9.05
N SER A 174 31.20 -17.31 8.33
CA SER A 174 32.58 -17.04 7.94
C SER A 174 32.66 -16.28 6.62
N PHE A 175 33.78 -15.59 6.37
CA PHE A 175 34.05 -14.98 5.07
C PHE A 175 34.27 -16.08 4.01
N PRO A 176 33.70 -15.97 2.79
CA PRO A 176 32.88 -14.87 2.26
C PRO A 176 31.37 -14.98 2.56
N GLY A 177 30.89 -16.09 3.13
CA GLY A 177 29.46 -16.35 3.38
C GLY A 177 28.71 -15.22 4.08
N ILE A 178 29.31 -14.60 5.11
CA ILE A 178 28.67 -13.52 5.87
C ILE A 178 28.48 -12.22 5.06
N LEU A 179 29.22 -12.06 3.96
CA LEU A 179 29.23 -10.84 3.15
C LEU A 179 27.87 -10.57 2.50
N ILE A 180 27.23 -11.59 1.93
CA ILE A 180 25.96 -11.44 1.20
C ILE A 180 24.83 -10.96 2.13
N PRO A 181 24.54 -11.59 3.29
CA PRO A 181 23.50 -11.11 4.19
C PRO A 181 23.74 -9.69 4.71
N ILE A 182 24.98 -9.35 5.07
CA ILE A 182 25.34 -8.01 5.57
C ILE A 182 25.13 -6.97 4.47
N LEU A 183 25.65 -7.21 3.26
CA LEU A 183 25.48 -6.28 2.14
C LEU A 183 24.02 -6.15 1.72
N ALA A 184 23.25 -7.24 1.75
CA ALA A 184 21.83 -7.21 1.42
C ALA A 184 21.07 -6.32 2.39
N ALA A 185 21.31 -6.47 3.69
CA ALA A 185 20.70 -5.64 4.72
C ALA A 185 21.13 -4.16 4.59
N LEU A 186 22.44 -3.92 4.44
CA LEU A 186 23.01 -2.57 4.33
C LEU A 186 22.46 -1.82 3.11
N PHE A 187 22.53 -2.41 1.91
CA PHE A 187 22.06 -1.74 0.70
C PHE A 187 20.54 -1.65 0.64
N SER A 188 19.80 -2.61 1.20
CA SER A 188 18.33 -2.50 1.31
C SER A 188 17.93 -1.36 2.24
N PHE A 189 18.64 -1.18 3.36
CA PHE A 189 18.43 -0.06 4.26
C PHE A 189 18.76 1.28 3.59
N LEU A 190 19.90 1.37 2.91
CA LEU A 190 20.31 2.57 2.18
C LEU A 190 19.30 2.94 1.07
N SER A 191 18.87 1.95 0.28
CA SER A 191 17.85 2.11 -0.75
C SER A 191 16.51 2.60 -0.17
N SER A 192 16.06 2.00 0.93
CA SER A 192 14.82 2.40 1.63
C SER A 192 14.89 3.83 2.14
N LYS A 193 16.03 4.21 2.75
CA LYS A 193 16.25 5.56 3.27
C LYS A 193 16.25 6.61 2.16
N LEU A 194 16.85 6.33 1.00
CA LEU A 194 16.83 7.24 -0.16
C LEU A 194 15.41 7.49 -0.69
N MET A 195 14.54 6.48 -0.65
CA MET A 195 13.14 6.66 -1.06
C MET A 195 12.33 7.51 -0.08
N MET A 196 12.72 7.58 1.20
CA MET A 196 12.07 8.41 2.20
C MET A 196 12.41 9.90 2.10
N VAL A 197 13.55 10.27 1.51
CA VAL A 197 14.00 11.67 1.43
C VAL A 197 12.96 12.56 0.75
N ASN A 198 12.24 12.00 -0.23
CA ASN A 198 11.24 12.72 -1.02
C ASN A 198 9.80 12.51 -0.51
N GLN A 199 9.62 11.89 0.66
CA GLN A 199 8.31 11.66 1.27
C GLN A 199 8.05 12.66 2.40
N PRO A 200 6.82 13.16 2.57
CA PRO A 200 6.46 14.00 3.70
C PRO A 200 6.65 13.24 5.02
N LYS A 201 7.27 13.89 6.01
CA LYS A 201 7.43 13.33 7.35
C LYS A 201 6.06 13.20 8.01
N MET A 202 5.70 11.99 8.39
CA MET A 202 4.44 11.69 9.06
C MET A 202 4.72 11.02 10.39
N GLU A 203 5.00 11.77 11.45
CA GLU A 203 5.37 11.16 12.73
C GLU A 203 4.16 10.73 13.57
N ASP A 204 3.04 11.46 13.49
CA ASP A 204 1.89 11.30 14.39
C ASP A 204 0.65 10.65 13.75
N SER A 205 0.83 9.84 12.70
CA SER A 205 -0.29 9.17 12.02
C SER A 205 -0.09 7.65 11.95
N PRO A 206 -1.18 6.85 11.92
CA PRO A 206 -1.12 5.40 11.67
C PRO A 206 -0.39 5.03 10.37
N MET A 207 -0.42 5.92 9.36
CA MET A 207 0.34 5.78 8.13
C MET A 207 1.85 5.95 8.37
N GLY A 208 2.22 6.91 9.22
CA GLY A 208 3.58 7.19 9.65
C GLY A 208 4.28 6.05 10.37
N SER A 209 3.58 5.43 11.33
CA SER A 209 4.08 4.26 12.04
C SER A 209 4.26 3.06 11.11
N SER A 210 3.35 2.89 10.14
CA SER A 210 3.46 1.87 9.09
C SER A 210 4.70 2.08 8.20
N MET A 211 5.02 3.34 7.86
CA MET A 211 6.26 3.65 7.12
C MET A 211 7.52 3.39 7.95
N LYS A 212 7.54 3.79 9.23
CA LYS A 212 8.67 3.50 10.13
C LYS A 212 8.90 1.99 10.22
N MET A 213 7.84 1.20 10.43
CA MET A 213 7.92 -0.26 10.42
C MET A 213 8.52 -0.77 9.11
N MET A 214 8.03 -0.33 7.95
CA MET A 214 8.54 -0.80 6.66
C MET A 214 10.05 -0.54 6.47
N ASN A 215 10.56 0.62 6.90
CA ASN A 215 11.96 0.99 6.68
C ASN A 215 12.96 0.27 7.60
N TYR A 216 12.54 -0.13 8.80
CA TYR A 216 13.40 -0.85 9.75
C TYR A 216 13.19 -2.37 9.68
N THR A 217 11.95 -2.82 9.51
CA THR A 217 11.63 -4.25 9.48
C THR A 217 12.11 -4.91 8.19
N MET A 218 12.01 -4.26 7.03
CA MET A 218 12.40 -4.90 5.77
C MET A 218 13.90 -5.27 5.72
N PRO A 219 14.85 -4.40 6.12
CA PRO A 219 16.27 -4.77 6.15
C PRO A 219 16.59 -5.88 7.16
N ILE A 220 15.95 -5.88 8.33
CA ILE A 220 16.13 -6.94 9.34
C ILE A 220 15.59 -8.27 8.80
N MET A 221 14.41 -8.26 8.19
CA MET A 221 13.83 -9.44 7.56
C MET A 221 14.70 -9.93 6.40
N SER A 222 15.24 -9.03 5.57
CA SER A 222 16.17 -9.37 4.50
C SER A 222 17.41 -10.07 5.05
N LEU A 223 17.98 -9.59 6.16
CA LEU A 223 19.11 -10.24 6.82
C LEU A 223 18.78 -11.68 7.24
N VAL A 224 17.64 -11.88 7.92
CA VAL A 224 17.18 -13.22 8.35
C VAL A 224 16.93 -14.13 7.14
N ILE A 225 16.30 -13.61 6.09
CA ILE A 225 16.00 -14.42 4.90
C ILE A 225 17.30 -14.81 4.17
N CYS A 226 18.26 -13.88 4.05
CA CYS A 226 19.56 -14.17 3.43
C CYS A 226 20.38 -15.21 4.20
N PHE A 227 20.18 -15.38 5.51
CA PHE A 227 20.82 -16.46 6.28
C PHE A 227 20.08 -17.80 6.20
N THR A 228 18.82 -17.80 5.78
CA THR A 228 17.97 -19.01 5.78
C THR A 228 17.74 -19.60 4.39
N LEU A 229 17.91 -18.79 3.34
CA LEU A 229 17.74 -19.20 1.95
C LEU A 229 19.09 -19.27 1.22
N PRO A 230 19.16 -19.93 0.05
CA PRO A 230 20.36 -20.00 -0.76
C PRO A 230 20.97 -18.63 -1.08
N ALA A 231 22.30 -18.59 -1.14
CA ALA A 231 23.09 -17.38 -1.32
C ALA A 231 22.78 -16.63 -2.62
N PHE A 232 22.36 -17.31 -3.69
CA PHE A 232 21.93 -16.68 -4.93
C PHE A 232 20.80 -15.67 -4.72
N LEU A 233 19.90 -15.92 -3.77
CA LEU A 233 18.79 -15.01 -3.48
C LEU A 233 19.28 -13.76 -2.74
N GLY A 234 20.22 -13.93 -1.83
CA GLY A 234 20.89 -12.82 -1.18
C GLY A 234 21.68 -11.96 -2.16
N LEU A 235 22.41 -12.59 -3.10
CA LEU A 235 23.11 -11.89 -4.17
C LEU A 235 22.14 -11.09 -5.05
N TYR A 236 21.00 -11.68 -5.41
CA TYR A 236 19.94 -10.97 -6.13
C TYR A 236 19.47 -9.72 -5.36
N TRP A 237 19.25 -9.80 -4.05
CA TRP A 237 18.89 -8.64 -3.24
C TRP A 237 19.97 -7.56 -3.19
N VAL A 238 21.24 -7.96 -3.03
CA VAL A 238 22.38 -7.03 -3.06
C VAL A 238 22.39 -6.24 -4.36
N VAL A 239 22.34 -6.95 -5.49
CA VAL A 239 22.38 -6.33 -6.82
C VAL A 239 21.12 -5.49 -7.05
N GLN A 240 19.94 -5.99 -6.68
CA GLN A 240 18.68 -5.26 -6.81
C GLN A 240 18.74 -3.93 -6.05
N SER A 241 19.25 -3.93 -4.82
CA SER A 241 19.37 -2.73 -4.00
C SER A 241 20.38 -1.74 -4.59
N LEU A 242 21.52 -2.22 -5.11
CA LEU A 242 22.49 -1.37 -5.82
C LEU A 242 21.90 -0.72 -7.07
N VAL A 243 21.23 -1.51 -7.92
CA VAL A 243 20.56 -1.00 -9.12
C VAL A 243 19.49 0.01 -8.73
N MET A 244 18.71 -0.25 -7.67
CA MET A 244 17.73 0.71 -7.17
C MET A 244 18.37 2.01 -6.67
N ILE A 245 19.50 1.97 -5.98
CA ILE A 245 20.21 3.19 -5.55
C ILE A 245 20.60 4.04 -6.78
N ILE A 246 21.22 3.41 -7.79
CA ILE A 246 21.64 4.10 -9.03
C ILE A 246 20.43 4.64 -9.78
N GLN A 247 19.39 3.82 -9.97
CA GLN A 247 18.16 4.23 -10.63
C GLN A 247 17.46 5.36 -9.87
N GLN A 248 17.39 5.29 -8.55
CA GLN A 248 16.74 6.31 -7.73
C GLN A 248 17.47 7.65 -7.83
N TRP A 249 18.81 7.64 -7.88
CA TRP A 249 19.60 8.84 -8.14
C TRP A 249 19.27 9.43 -9.53
N ALA A 250 19.27 8.60 -10.57
CA ALA A 250 18.94 9.04 -11.93
C ALA A 250 17.51 9.57 -12.05
N ILE A 251 16.54 8.91 -11.39
CA ILE A 251 15.14 9.35 -11.37
C ILE A 251 15.00 10.65 -10.58
N ASN A 252 15.61 10.78 -9.41
CA ASN A 252 15.56 12.02 -8.63
C ASN A 252 16.03 13.21 -9.47
N LYS A 253 17.17 13.06 -10.17
CA LYS A 253 17.70 14.07 -11.10
C LYS A 253 16.74 14.36 -12.26
N HIS A 254 16.14 13.34 -12.88
CA HIS A 254 15.14 13.54 -13.94
C HIS A 254 13.88 14.26 -13.43
N MET A 255 13.50 14.00 -12.17
CA MET A 255 12.30 14.54 -11.56
C MET A 255 12.45 16.00 -11.11
N GLU A 256 13.67 16.52 -10.90
CA GLU A 256 13.93 17.92 -10.53
C GLU A 256 13.35 18.91 -11.55
N GLY A 257 13.39 18.57 -12.84
CA GLY A 257 12.86 19.42 -13.92
C GLY A 257 11.35 19.32 -14.15
N ILE A 258 10.62 18.50 -13.39
CA ILE A 258 9.19 18.27 -13.59
C ILE A 258 8.42 18.96 -12.46
N SER A 259 7.67 20.01 -12.80
CA SER A 259 6.79 20.70 -11.84
C SER A 259 5.65 19.78 -11.38
N VAL A 260 5.24 19.91 -10.11
CA VAL A 260 4.16 19.07 -9.58
C VAL A 260 2.82 19.46 -10.21
N GLU A 261 2.67 20.73 -10.56
CA GLU A 261 1.51 21.32 -11.23
C GLU A 261 1.29 20.70 -12.61
N ASP A 262 2.35 20.50 -13.39
CA ASP A 262 2.24 19.89 -14.72
C ASP A 262 1.88 18.39 -14.62
N ILE A 263 2.39 17.69 -13.59
CA ILE A 263 1.98 16.30 -13.30
C ILE A 263 0.48 16.25 -12.96
N ILE A 264 -0.02 17.20 -12.15
CA ILE A 264 -1.44 17.26 -11.78
C ILE A 264 -2.30 17.53 -13.03
N LYS A 265 -1.91 18.50 -13.88
CA LYS A 265 -2.61 18.78 -15.14
C LYS A 265 -2.67 17.55 -16.04
N GLU A 266 -1.53 16.88 -16.24
CA GLU A 266 -1.40 15.65 -17.04
C GLU A 266 -2.32 14.54 -16.48
N ASN A 267 -2.37 14.38 -15.15
CA ASN A 267 -3.20 13.39 -14.48
C ASN A 267 -4.71 13.69 -14.65
N ILE A 268 -5.13 14.93 -14.44
CA ILE A 268 -6.52 15.37 -14.61
C ILE A 268 -6.97 15.19 -16.07
N GLU A 269 -6.14 15.57 -17.05
CA GLU A 269 -6.46 15.40 -18.47
C GLU A 269 -6.62 13.92 -18.84
N LYS A 270 -5.69 13.07 -18.40
CA LYS A 270 -5.77 11.61 -18.63
C LYS A 270 -7.01 11.00 -17.97
N GLN A 271 -7.35 11.41 -16.77
CA GLN A 271 -8.58 10.97 -16.09
C GLN A 271 -9.81 11.44 -16.86
N ASN A 272 -9.88 12.71 -17.27
CA ASN A 272 -11.00 13.24 -18.05
C ASN A 272 -11.17 12.52 -19.39
N LYS A 273 -10.08 12.22 -20.11
CA LYS A 273 -10.13 11.40 -21.34
C LYS A 273 -10.69 9.99 -21.07
N LYS A 274 -10.23 9.32 -20.01
CA LYS A 274 -10.76 8.00 -19.62
C LYS A 274 -12.23 8.05 -19.22
N ARG A 275 -12.68 9.16 -18.64
CA ARG A 275 -14.05 9.37 -18.16
C ARG A 275 -15.00 9.76 -19.28
N ALA A 276 -14.55 10.59 -20.23
CA ALA A 276 -15.27 10.88 -21.46
C ALA A 276 -15.53 9.59 -22.26
N LYS A 277 -14.52 8.70 -22.37
CA LYS A 277 -14.70 7.36 -22.95
C LYS A 277 -15.74 6.48 -22.22
N LYS A 278 -16.04 6.79 -20.96
CA LYS A 278 -17.04 6.10 -20.14
C LYS A 278 -18.35 6.89 -20.01
N GLY A 279 -18.51 8.00 -20.73
CA GLY A 279 -19.69 8.88 -20.65
C GLY A 279 -19.85 9.61 -19.30
N LEU A 280 -18.78 9.74 -18.51
CA LEU A 280 -18.81 10.35 -17.18
C LEU A 280 -18.35 11.82 -17.24
N PRO A 281 -18.93 12.72 -16.40
CA PRO A 281 -18.53 14.12 -16.36
C PRO A 281 -17.07 14.30 -15.90
N PRO A 282 -16.42 15.40 -16.32
CA PRO A 282 -15.05 15.73 -15.96
C PRO A 282 -14.86 15.83 -14.44
N LEU A 283 -13.63 15.59 -13.98
CA LEU A 283 -13.29 15.50 -12.56
C LEU A 283 -13.54 16.83 -11.82
N ASN A 284 -13.28 17.96 -12.48
CA ASN A 284 -13.54 19.31 -11.97
C ASN A 284 -15.02 19.55 -11.66
N GLU A 285 -15.92 18.85 -12.36
CA GLU A 285 -17.36 18.94 -12.15
C GLU A 285 -17.83 17.98 -11.03
N LYS A 286 -17.14 16.85 -10.82
CA LYS A 286 -17.46 15.91 -9.73
C LYS A 286 -17.14 16.43 -8.33
N ALA A 287 -16.12 17.27 -8.15
CA ALA A 287 -15.92 17.97 -6.87
C ALA A 287 -17.18 18.75 -6.48
N ASN A 288 -17.79 19.45 -7.45
CA ASN A 288 -19.04 20.19 -7.26
C ASN A 288 -20.28 19.29 -7.12
N ILE A 289 -20.37 18.18 -7.87
CA ILE A 289 -21.50 17.24 -7.78
C ILE A 289 -21.46 16.43 -6.48
N ASN A 290 -20.29 15.97 -6.03
CA ASN A 290 -20.14 15.22 -4.79
C ASN A 290 -20.31 16.15 -3.57
N ALA A 291 -19.81 17.40 -3.63
CA ALA A 291 -20.11 18.41 -2.62
C ALA A 291 -21.61 18.73 -2.57
N LYS A 292 -22.28 18.89 -3.72
CA LYS A 292 -23.75 19.06 -3.78
C LYS A 292 -24.50 17.85 -3.25
N LYS A 293 -24.09 16.62 -3.58
CA LYS A 293 -24.71 15.39 -3.06
C LYS A 293 -24.50 15.22 -1.56
N LEU A 294 -23.33 15.57 -1.04
CA LEU A 294 -23.04 15.54 0.39
C LEU A 294 -23.88 16.61 1.13
N ALA A 295 -23.94 17.83 0.60
CA ALA A 295 -24.80 18.88 1.14
C ALA A 295 -26.30 18.51 1.06
N GLN A 296 -26.73 17.83 0.00
CA GLN A 296 -28.10 17.29 -0.12
C GLN A 296 -28.38 16.17 0.89
N MET A 297 -27.42 15.26 1.13
CA MET A 297 -27.55 14.24 2.17
C MET A 297 -27.57 14.85 3.57
N GLU A 298 -26.75 15.87 3.83
CA GLU A 298 -26.74 16.59 5.10
C GLU A 298 -28.03 17.38 5.33
N ALA A 299 -28.55 18.04 4.28
CA ALA A 299 -29.85 18.70 4.33
C ALA A 299 -30.98 17.69 4.59
N LYS A 300 -30.99 16.54 3.90
CA LYS A 300 -31.99 15.47 4.14
C LYS A 300 -31.91 14.90 5.55
N ASN A 301 -30.72 14.60 6.04
CA ASN A 301 -30.54 14.06 7.40
C ASN A 301 -30.95 15.08 8.47
N LYS A 302 -30.67 16.37 8.24
CA LYS A 302 -31.09 17.45 9.13
C LYS A 302 -32.61 17.63 9.11
N GLU A 303 -33.23 17.62 7.93
CA GLU A 303 -34.69 17.70 7.77
C GLU A 303 -35.41 16.51 8.41
N GLU A 304 -34.86 15.30 8.31
CA GLU A 304 -35.41 14.10 8.96
C GLU A 304 -35.28 14.17 10.49
N HIS A 305 -34.16 14.67 10.99
CA HIS A 305 -33.94 14.89 12.42
C HIS A 305 -34.87 15.96 12.99
N ASP A 306 -35.04 17.07 12.28
CA ASP A 306 -35.92 18.17 12.67
C ASP A 306 -37.40 17.74 12.64
N LYS A 307 -37.81 16.91 11.65
CA LYS A 307 -39.14 16.27 11.64
C LYS A 307 -39.35 15.34 12.84
N LYS A 308 -38.36 14.53 13.20
CA LYS A 308 -38.42 13.65 14.38
C LYS A 308 -38.52 14.44 15.68
N LEU A 309 -37.81 15.56 15.80
CA LEU A 309 -37.92 16.47 16.94
C LEU A 309 -39.31 17.11 17.00
N ALA A 310 -39.81 17.61 15.86
CA ALA A 310 -41.13 18.24 15.78
C ALA A 310 -42.25 17.24 16.12
N ASP A 311 -42.18 15.99 15.65
CA ASP A 311 -43.17 14.94 15.98
C ASP A 311 -43.13 14.57 17.48
N ARG A 312 -41.93 14.52 18.07
CA ARG A 312 -41.76 14.29 19.51
C ARG A 312 -42.34 15.44 20.33
N ASP A 313 -42.06 16.68 19.93
CA ASP A 313 -42.54 17.87 20.64
C ASP A 313 -44.06 18.05 20.47
N ALA A 314 -44.61 17.69 19.30
CA ALA A 314 -46.06 17.63 19.07
C ALA A 314 -46.72 16.56 19.94
N LYS A 315 -46.14 15.36 20.05
CA LYS A 315 -46.63 14.31 20.97
C LYS A 315 -46.55 14.71 22.44
N MET A 316 -45.47 15.39 22.85
CA MET A 316 -45.36 15.94 24.19
C MET A 316 -46.47 16.97 24.43
N LYS A 317 -46.66 17.93 23.53
CA LYS A 317 -47.73 18.93 23.65
C LYS A 317 -49.12 18.29 23.70
N SER A 318 -49.44 17.37 22.79
CA SER A 318 -50.73 16.68 22.80
C SER A 318 -50.96 15.87 24.08
N SER A 319 -49.90 15.26 24.62
CA SER A 319 -49.96 14.56 25.90
C SER A 319 -50.19 15.54 27.05
N THR A 320 -49.44 16.64 27.10
CA THR A 320 -49.58 17.69 28.10
C THR A 320 -50.97 18.32 28.06
N ASP A 321 -51.49 18.63 26.87
CA ASP A 321 -52.82 19.20 26.66
C ASP A 321 -53.92 18.21 27.06
N TYR A 322 -53.76 16.91 26.79
CA TYR A 322 -54.69 15.87 27.25
C TYR A 322 -54.78 15.81 28.77
N TYR A 323 -53.64 15.82 29.48
CA TYR A 323 -53.63 15.82 30.95
C TYR A 323 -54.16 17.13 31.55
N ASN A 324 -53.84 18.28 30.93
CA ASN A 324 -54.33 19.59 31.36
C ASN A 324 -55.84 19.75 31.11
N ALA A 325 -56.36 19.29 29.97
CA ALA A 325 -57.79 19.29 29.69
C ALA A 325 -58.57 18.39 30.64
N LYS A 326 -58.00 17.23 31.03
CA LYS A 326 -58.60 16.35 32.05
C LYS A 326 -58.52 16.94 33.46
N ALA A 327 -57.54 17.81 33.75
CA ALA A 327 -57.44 18.53 35.00
C ALA A 327 -58.52 19.63 35.18
N ALA A 328 -59.29 19.96 34.13
CA ALA A 328 -60.46 20.84 34.22
C ALA A 328 -61.69 20.17 34.84
N ASP A 329 -61.71 18.83 34.95
CA ASP A 329 -62.72 18.09 35.71
C ASP A 329 -62.35 18.09 37.21
N PRO A 330 -63.16 18.70 38.09
CA PRO A 330 -62.90 18.83 39.53
C PRO A 330 -62.71 17.49 40.26
N ASN A 331 -63.25 16.39 39.72
CA ASN A 331 -63.17 15.06 40.32
C ASN A 331 -62.04 14.19 39.75
N SER A 332 -61.25 14.69 38.79
CA SER A 332 -60.15 13.92 38.20
C SER A 332 -58.91 13.83 39.11
N LEU A 333 -58.17 12.73 39.01
CA LEU A 333 -56.87 12.55 39.66
C LEU A 333 -55.85 13.65 39.29
N ALA A 334 -55.92 14.18 38.06
CA ALA A 334 -55.04 15.24 37.58
C ALA A 334 -55.34 16.60 38.24
N ALA A 335 -56.62 16.93 38.48
CA ALA A 335 -57.03 18.11 39.23
C ALA A 335 -56.55 18.06 40.69
N ARG A 336 -56.70 16.90 41.33
CA ARG A 336 -56.21 16.67 42.72
C ARG A 336 -54.68 16.77 42.82
N ALA A 337 -53.95 16.23 41.85
CA ALA A 337 -52.49 16.34 41.79
C ALA A 337 -52.02 17.79 41.58
N ASN A 338 -52.72 18.57 40.75
CA ASN A 338 -52.44 19.99 40.55
C ASN A 338 -52.70 20.82 41.83
N MET A 339 -53.78 20.54 42.58
CA MET A 339 -54.04 21.21 43.86
C MET A 339 -52.94 20.95 44.91
N VAL A 340 -52.42 19.72 44.98
CA VAL A 340 -51.30 19.39 45.87
C VAL A 340 -50.01 20.09 45.45
N ARG A 341 -49.74 20.16 44.14
CA ARG A 341 -48.60 20.91 43.60
C ARG A 341 -48.70 22.40 43.94
N GLU A 342 -49.86 23.03 43.72
CA GLU A 342 -50.08 24.44 44.07
C GLU A 342 -49.98 24.70 45.57
N PHE A 343 -50.50 23.79 46.40
CA PHE A 343 -50.35 23.87 47.85
C PHE A 343 -48.88 23.80 48.27
N ASN A 344 -48.11 22.90 47.68
CA ASN A 344 -46.67 22.78 47.95
C ASN A 344 -45.88 24.00 47.44
N GLU A 345 -46.16 24.54 46.26
CA GLU A 345 -45.49 25.76 45.76
C GLU A 345 -45.82 27.01 46.60
N ARG A 346 -47.07 27.13 47.07
CA ARG A 346 -47.47 28.23 47.98
C ARG A 346 -46.80 28.12 49.35
N ASN A 347 -46.55 26.90 49.83
CA ASN A 347 -45.90 26.67 51.12
C ASN A 347 -44.36 26.61 51.04
N SER A 348 -43.78 26.25 49.89
CA SER A 348 -42.33 26.28 49.68
C SER A 348 -41.79 27.70 49.56
N LYS A 349 -42.60 28.65 49.06
CA LYS A 349 -42.27 30.08 49.02
C LYS A 349 -42.39 30.79 50.36
N LYS A 350 -42.93 30.12 51.40
CA LYS A 350 -43.06 30.64 52.77
C LYS A 350 -41.94 30.16 53.71
N LYS A 351 -40.96 29.42 53.20
CA LYS A 351 -39.85 28.87 53.98
C LYS A 351 -38.53 29.58 53.69
#